data_AF-A0A4Q3VU93-F1
#
_entry.id   AF-A0A4Q3VU93-F1
#
_cell.length_a   1.000
_cell.length_b   1.000
_cell.length_c   1.000
_cell.angle_alpha   90.00
_cell.angle_beta   90.00
_cell.angle_gamma   90.00
#
_symmetry.space_group_name_H-M   'P 1'
#
loop_
_entity.id
_entity.type
_entity.pdbx_description
1 polymer ?
#
loop_
_entity_poly.entity_id
_entity_poly.type
_entity_poly.pdbx_seq_one_letter_code
_entity_poly.pdbx_strand_id
1 'polypeptide(L)'
;MVGRLWRSLGEVRPERWQPGVATLLAFGTAIPIILGILRHEPLLGVLGSVGALYTGLTSFGNVHRVRLRRMALTAVAVAVLATLGSLTHGSDIASILSIALVGFLFAMFGATSAVNSIVSILGTAIFIVLSGMPAGGQGPLVTGGVILAGGVFQMGLVALLGPLFPRTAERVAVAETYASLARYLRNLARSGEVDVPEALPFREAHARLNEGLAHDASEEHGQLRHALRIAETLRAAIPGFGRSYLRVSGENPEAARRVLSTLED
;
A
#
# COMPACT_ATOMS: atom_id res chain seq x y z
N MET A 1 13.05 -28.64 -15.06
CA MET A 1 12.94 -27.28 -14.48
C MET A 1 11.75 -26.50 -15.05
N VAL A 2 11.51 -26.57 -16.37
CA VAL A 2 10.38 -25.94 -17.08
C VAL A 2 8.98 -26.33 -16.55
N GLY A 3 8.76 -27.60 -16.16
CA GLY A 3 7.44 -28.05 -15.67
C GLY A 3 6.99 -27.47 -14.31
N ARG A 4 7.92 -26.99 -13.46
CA ARG A 4 7.57 -26.32 -12.19
C ARG A 4 7.14 -24.87 -12.43
N LEU A 5 7.80 -24.18 -13.37
CA LEU A 5 7.44 -22.82 -13.80
C LEU A 5 6.05 -22.79 -14.46
N TRP A 6 5.70 -23.82 -15.23
CA TRP A 6 4.37 -23.89 -15.85
C TRP A 6 3.23 -24.09 -14.84
N ARG A 7 3.47 -24.82 -13.74
CA ARG A 7 2.47 -24.95 -12.67
C ARG A 7 2.30 -23.66 -11.87
N SER A 8 3.38 -22.91 -11.62
CA SER A 8 3.27 -21.64 -10.90
C SER A 8 2.55 -20.54 -11.70
N LEU A 9 2.52 -20.64 -13.04
CA LEU A 9 1.80 -19.68 -13.90
C LEU A 9 0.28 -19.90 -13.91
N GLY A 10 -0.19 -21.12 -13.62
CA GLY A 10 -1.61 -21.46 -13.59
C GLY A 10 -2.29 -21.25 -12.23
N GLU A 11 -1.51 -21.07 -11.16
CA GLU A 11 -2.04 -20.80 -9.82
C GLU A 11 -2.46 -19.33 -9.71
N VAL A 12 -3.68 -19.02 -10.13
CA VAL A 12 -4.33 -17.76 -9.76
C VAL A 12 -4.52 -17.78 -8.25
N ARG A 13 -3.69 -17.03 -7.52
CA ARG A 13 -3.74 -16.97 -6.05
C ARG A 13 -4.79 -15.94 -5.62
N PRO A 14 -5.99 -16.37 -5.16
CA PRO A 14 -7.09 -15.47 -4.85
C PRO A 14 -6.79 -14.53 -3.67
N GLU A 15 -5.85 -14.93 -2.79
CA GLU A 15 -5.38 -14.17 -1.63
C GLU A 15 -4.77 -12.81 -1.98
N ARG A 16 -4.18 -12.69 -3.19
CA ARG A 16 -3.54 -11.46 -3.68
C ARG A 16 -4.45 -10.61 -4.54
N TRP A 17 -5.67 -11.09 -4.79
CA TRP A 17 -6.59 -10.39 -5.64
C TRP A 17 -7.10 -9.16 -4.89
N GLN A 18 -6.66 -7.98 -5.32
CA GLN A 18 -7.13 -6.69 -4.82
C GLN A 18 -8.06 -6.06 -5.85
N PRO A 19 -9.26 -6.64 -6.08
CA PRO A 19 -10.15 -6.21 -7.16
C PRO A 19 -10.49 -4.72 -7.01
N GLY A 20 -10.63 -4.24 -5.78
CA GLY A 20 -10.89 -2.83 -5.52
C GLY A 20 -9.83 -1.88 -6.07
N VAL A 21 -8.56 -2.13 -5.75
CA VAL A 21 -7.44 -1.30 -6.23
C VAL A 21 -7.28 -1.44 -7.74
N ALA A 22 -7.47 -2.64 -8.28
CA ALA A 22 -7.42 -2.89 -9.72
C ALA A 22 -8.54 -2.17 -10.48
N THR A 23 -9.76 -2.15 -9.95
CA THR A 23 -10.90 -1.44 -10.52
C THR A 23 -10.67 0.07 -10.49
N LEU A 24 -10.16 0.61 -9.38
CA LEU A 24 -9.77 2.03 -9.32
C LEU A 24 -8.65 2.36 -10.30
N LEU A 25 -7.69 1.47 -10.50
CA LEU A 25 -6.64 1.65 -11.50
C LEU A 25 -7.23 1.69 -12.91
N ALA A 26 -8.15 0.78 -13.23
CA ALA A 26 -8.82 0.72 -14.52
C ALA A 26 -9.64 1.98 -14.80
N PHE A 27 -10.43 2.46 -13.83
CA PHE A 27 -11.16 3.73 -13.98
C PHE A 27 -10.22 4.93 -14.07
N GLY A 28 -9.18 4.92 -13.24
CA GLY A 28 -8.12 5.91 -13.23
C GLY A 28 -7.47 6.15 -14.57
N THR A 29 -7.19 5.06 -15.30
CA THR A 29 -6.56 5.11 -16.62
C THR A 29 -7.58 5.30 -17.74
N ALA A 30 -8.79 4.75 -17.63
CA ALA A 30 -9.81 4.90 -18.66
C ALA A 30 -10.36 6.34 -18.78
N ILE A 31 -10.55 7.03 -17.65
CA ILE A 31 -11.16 8.36 -17.64
C ILE A 31 -10.34 9.39 -18.45
N PRO A 32 -9.00 9.52 -18.28
CA PRO A 32 -8.22 10.44 -19.09
C PRO A 32 -8.22 10.09 -20.58
N ILE A 33 -8.23 8.81 -20.97
CA ILE A 33 -8.37 8.40 -22.38
C ILE A 33 -9.70 8.91 -22.94
N ILE A 34 -10.81 8.65 -22.26
CA ILE A 34 -12.15 9.04 -22.70
C ILE A 34 -12.23 10.58 -22.84
N LEU A 35 -11.69 11.32 -21.87
CA LEU A 35 -11.65 12.78 -21.92
C LEU A 35 -10.80 13.31 -23.08
N GLY A 36 -9.67 12.66 -23.39
CA GLY A 36 -8.83 13.03 -24.53
C GLY A 36 -9.53 12.81 -25.87
N ILE A 37 -10.22 11.67 -26.03
CA ILE A 37 -11.02 11.38 -27.23
C ILE A 37 -12.14 12.41 -27.40
N LEU A 38 -12.85 12.73 -26.31
CA LEU A 38 -13.97 13.66 -26.33
C LEU A 38 -13.55 15.09 -26.68
N ARG A 39 -12.29 15.46 -26.39
CA ARG A 39 -11.71 16.76 -26.72
C ARG A 39 -10.98 16.80 -28.07
N HIS A 40 -11.05 15.72 -28.85
CA HIS A 40 -10.30 15.55 -30.11
C HIS A 40 -8.77 15.65 -29.95
N GLU A 41 -8.26 15.43 -28.74
CA GLU A 41 -6.84 15.51 -28.38
C GLU A 41 -6.39 14.16 -27.77
N PRO A 42 -6.31 13.09 -28.59
CA PRO A 42 -6.07 11.73 -28.09
C PRO A 42 -4.70 11.61 -27.42
N LEU A 43 -3.70 12.37 -27.88
CA LEU A 43 -2.36 12.39 -27.30
C LEU A 43 -2.40 12.84 -25.84
N LEU A 44 -3.16 13.89 -25.52
CA LEU A 44 -3.31 14.36 -24.14
C LEU A 44 -4.00 13.34 -23.24
N GLY A 45 -4.98 12.61 -23.79
CA GLY A 45 -5.63 11.51 -23.07
C GLY A 45 -4.66 10.39 -22.73
N VAL A 46 -3.82 9.99 -23.68
CA VAL A 46 -2.77 8.97 -23.46
C VAL A 46 -1.78 9.44 -22.40
N LEU A 47 -1.28 10.67 -22.48
CA LEU A 47 -0.34 11.24 -21.50
C LEU A 47 -0.94 11.27 -20.08
N GLY A 48 -2.18 11.74 -19.93
CA GLY A 48 -2.87 11.70 -18.63
C GLY A 48 -3.04 10.28 -18.10
N SER A 49 -3.31 9.31 -18.98
CA SER A 49 -3.50 7.90 -18.61
C SER A 49 -2.20 7.24 -18.18
N VAL A 50 -1.09 7.60 -18.80
CA VAL A 50 0.26 7.18 -18.38
C VAL A 50 0.52 7.70 -16.97
N GLY A 51 0.29 8.98 -16.70
CA GLY A 51 0.41 9.55 -15.35
C GLY A 51 -0.44 8.81 -14.31
N ALA A 52 -1.69 8.52 -14.64
CA ALA A 52 -2.62 7.77 -13.79
C ALA A 52 -2.17 6.33 -13.56
N LEU A 53 -1.77 5.60 -14.61
CA LEU A 53 -1.37 4.20 -14.54
C LEU A 53 -0.18 3.99 -13.61
N TYR A 54 0.89 4.76 -13.82
CA TYR A 54 2.13 4.58 -13.08
C TYR A 54 2.01 5.05 -11.64
N THR A 55 1.30 6.16 -11.40
CA THR A 55 0.97 6.59 -10.03
C THR A 55 0.13 5.53 -9.32
N GLY A 56 -0.87 4.97 -10.02
CA GLY A 56 -1.74 3.92 -9.50
C GLY A 56 -1.05 2.58 -9.25
N LEU A 57 -0.03 2.20 -10.03
CA LEU A 57 0.78 1.00 -9.76
C LEU A 57 1.55 1.10 -8.44
N THR A 58 1.88 2.32 -7.99
CA THR A 58 2.53 2.51 -6.67
C THR A 58 1.55 2.49 -5.49
N SER A 59 0.25 2.40 -5.78
CA SER A 59 -0.81 2.27 -4.78
C SER A 59 -0.86 0.89 -4.14
N PHE A 60 -0.30 -0.15 -4.75
CA PHE A 60 -0.34 -1.52 -4.23
C PHE A 60 0.56 -1.65 -2.99
N GLY A 61 0.08 -2.34 -1.95
CA GLY A 61 0.88 -2.80 -0.80
C GLY A 61 1.29 -1.75 0.24
N ASN A 62 0.57 -0.63 0.37
CA ASN A 62 0.94 0.45 1.31
C ASN A 62 -0.20 0.91 2.23
N VAL A 63 0.14 1.20 3.49
CA VAL A 63 -0.73 1.85 4.50
C VAL A 63 -1.20 3.22 4.00
N HIS A 64 -2.48 3.56 4.22
CA HIS A 64 -3.19 4.73 3.63
C HIS A 64 -2.39 6.05 3.62
N ARG A 65 -1.65 6.39 4.70
CA ARG A 65 -0.84 7.63 4.75
C ARG A 65 0.48 7.52 3.97
N VAL A 66 1.19 6.39 4.09
CA VAL A 66 2.45 6.15 3.37
C VAL A 66 2.18 5.97 1.87
N ARG A 67 1.03 5.37 1.52
CA ARG A 67 0.51 5.18 0.18
C ARG A 67 0.36 6.51 -0.57
N LEU A 68 -0.33 7.48 0.04
CA LEU A 68 -0.54 8.79 -0.59
C LEU A 68 0.78 9.55 -0.81
N ARG A 69 1.70 9.51 0.16
CA ARG A 69 3.02 10.13 0.01
C ARG A 69 3.83 9.49 -1.13
N ARG A 70 3.81 8.16 -1.23
CA ARG A 70 4.49 7.44 -2.32
C ARG A 70 3.87 7.77 -3.68
N MET A 71 2.54 7.78 -3.79
CA MET A 71 1.84 8.17 -5.02
C MET A 71 2.19 9.59 -5.46
N ALA A 72 2.23 10.55 -4.52
CA ALA A 72 2.63 11.93 -4.83
C ALA A 72 4.08 12.00 -5.36
N LEU A 73 5.00 11.29 -4.70
CA LEU A 73 6.41 11.26 -5.12
C LEU A 73 6.57 10.61 -6.49
N THR A 74 5.85 9.51 -6.76
CA THR A 74 5.80 8.86 -8.08
C THR A 74 5.24 9.80 -9.14
N ALA A 75 4.12 10.49 -8.87
CA ALA A 75 3.49 11.39 -9.83
C ALA A 75 4.43 12.53 -10.24
N VAL A 76 5.14 13.12 -9.26
CA VAL A 76 6.14 14.16 -9.51
C VAL A 76 7.33 13.59 -10.29
N ALA A 77 7.88 12.45 -9.87
CA ALA A 77 9.01 11.83 -10.55
C ALA A 77 8.68 11.50 -12.02
N VAL A 78 7.51 10.93 -12.26
CA VAL A 78 7.00 10.59 -13.59
C VAL A 78 6.81 11.85 -14.45
N ALA A 79 6.28 12.94 -13.89
CA ALA A 79 6.14 14.21 -14.60
C ALA A 79 7.50 14.84 -14.97
N VAL A 80 8.47 14.78 -14.06
CA VAL A 80 9.85 15.26 -14.31
C VAL A 80 10.51 14.43 -15.41
N LEU A 81 10.41 13.11 -15.33
CA LEU A 81 10.93 12.19 -16.35
C LEU A 81 10.29 12.44 -17.72
N ALA A 82 8.99 12.69 -17.76
CA ALA A 82 8.30 13.02 -18.99
C ALA A 82 8.76 14.35 -19.60
N THR A 83 8.95 15.35 -18.74
CA THR A 83 9.43 16.67 -19.17
C THR A 83 10.84 16.56 -19.74
N LEU A 84 11.71 15.78 -19.09
CA LEU A 84 13.07 15.47 -19.55
C LEU A 84 13.06 14.69 -20.88
N GLY A 85 12.24 13.65 -21.00
CA GLY A 85 12.13 12.85 -22.23
C GLY A 85 11.62 13.68 -23.41
N SER A 86 10.67 14.59 -23.17
CA SER A 86 10.19 15.50 -24.20
C SER A 86 11.23 16.55 -24.63
N LEU A 87 12.19 16.91 -23.76
CA LEU A 87 13.28 17.83 -24.09
C LEU A 87 14.36 17.17 -24.96
N THR A 88 14.57 15.86 -24.80
CA THR A 88 15.64 15.12 -25.50
C THR A 88 15.24 14.62 -26.89
N HIS A 89 13.94 14.66 -27.21
CA HIS A 89 13.35 14.16 -28.47
C HIS A 89 13.98 14.74 -29.76
N GLY A 90 14.66 15.89 -29.70
CA GLY A 90 15.29 16.52 -30.86
C GLY A 90 16.65 15.96 -31.30
N SER A 91 17.29 15.10 -30.50
CA SER A 91 18.59 14.51 -30.83
C SER A 91 18.66 13.06 -30.36
N ASP A 92 18.89 12.15 -31.31
CA ASP A 92 19.03 10.71 -31.03
C ASP A 92 20.14 10.45 -30.00
N ILE A 93 21.26 11.18 -30.11
CA ILE A 93 22.39 11.06 -29.17
C ILE A 93 21.99 11.53 -27.77
N ALA A 94 21.27 12.67 -27.66
CA ALA A 94 20.81 13.18 -26.37
C ALA A 94 19.78 12.24 -25.73
N SER A 95 18.90 11.64 -26.53
CA SER A 95 17.93 10.64 -26.07
C SER A 95 18.63 9.37 -25.57
N ILE A 96 19.59 8.83 -26.30
CA ILE A 96 20.35 7.65 -25.87
C ILE A 96 21.12 7.92 -24.57
N LEU A 97 21.81 9.06 -24.47
CA LEU A 97 22.59 9.40 -23.27
C LEU A 97 21.69 9.63 -22.05
N SER A 98 20.55 10.31 -22.22
CA SER A 98 19.60 10.52 -21.13
C SER A 98 18.95 9.22 -20.66
N ILE A 99 18.58 8.32 -21.58
CA ILE A 99 18.04 6.99 -21.25
C ILE A 99 19.09 6.18 -20.50
N ALA A 100 20.34 6.17 -20.96
CA ALA A 100 21.43 5.47 -20.30
C ALA A 100 21.67 5.99 -18.88
N LEU A 101 21.71 7.32 -18.70
CA LEU A 101 21.94 7.94 -17.39
C LEU A 101 20.78 7.68 -16.43
N VAL A 102 19.54 7.92 -16.87
CA VAL A 102 18.35 7.71 -16.05
C VAL A 102 18.20 6.23 -15.69
N GLY A 103 18.36 5.33 -16.66
CA GLY A 103 18.33 3.89 -16.44
C GLY A 103 19.40 3.42 -15.45
N PHE A 104 20.62 3.96 -15.55
CA PHE A 104 21.69 3.66 -14.60
C PHE A 104 21.36 4.11 -13.17
N LEU A 105 20.85 5.33 -13.00
CA LEU A 105 20.44 5.88 -11.70
C LEU A 105 19.30 5.06 -11.08
N PHE A 106 18.29 4.69 -11.89
CA PHE A 106 17.20 3.84 -11.42
C PHE A 106 17.68 2.42 -11.10
N ALA A 107 18.62 1.86 -11.87
CA ALA A 107 19.19 0.56 -11.56
C ALA A 107 19.93 0.57 -10.21
N MET A 108 20.73 1.60 -9.93
CA MET A 108 21.37 1.78 -8.61
C MET A 108 20.33 1.94 -7.50
N PHE A 109 19.30 2.74 -7.71
CA PHE A 109 18.21 2.91 -6.75
C PHE A 109 17.48 1.59 -6.48
N GLY A 110 17.19 0.84 -7.55
CA GLY A 110 16.49 -0.44 -7.49
C GLY A 110 17.24 -1.50 -6.68
N ALA A 111 18.57 -1.51 -6.74
CA ALA A 111 19.41 -2.48 -6.03
C ALA A 111 19.33 -2.39 -4.48
N THR A 112 18.75 -1.32 -3.93
CA THR A 112 18.70 -1.09 -2.47
C THR A 112 17.59 -1.87 -1.76
N SER A 113 16.47 -2.17 -2.43
CA SER A 113 15.37 -2.96 -1.85
C SER A 113 14.44 -3.51 -2.93
N ALA A 114 13.71 -4.59 -2.62
CA ALA A 114 12.72 -5.16 -3.54
C ALA A 114 11.62 -4.15 -3.95
N VAL A 115 11.20 -3.30 -3.03
CA VAL A 115 10.22 -2.22 -3.31
C VAL A 115 10.81 -1.19 -4.27
N ASN A 116 12.06 -0.79 -4.06
CA ASN A 116 12.74 0.17 -4.94
C ASN A 116 13.02 -0.43 -6.32
N SER A 117 13.22 -1.74 -6.44
CA SER A 117 13.35 -2.44 -7.72
C SER A 117 12.10 -2.32 -8.59
N ILE A 118 10.90 -2.36 -8.00
CA ILE A 118 9.66 -2.17 -8.78
C ILE A 118 9.58 -0.74 -9.32
N VAL A 119 9.89 0.24 -8.46
CA VAL A 119 9.90 1.66 -8.84
C VAL A 119 10.93 1.92 -9.94
N SER A 120 12.10 1.28 -9.88
CA SER A 120 13.14 1.44 -10.90
C SER A 120 12.76 0.86 -12.24
N ILE A 121 12.17 -0.33 -12.27
CA ILE A 121 11.68 -0.96 -13.50
C ILE A 121 10.61 -0.08 -14.15
N LEU A 122 9.60 0.32 -13.37
CA LEU A 122 8.49 1.14 -13.87
C LEU A 122 8.96 2.53 -14.30
N GLY A 123 9.83 3.18 -13.52
CA GLY A 123 10.40 4.49 -13.85
C GLY A 123 11.29 4.46 -15.09
N THR A 124 12.04 3.39 -15.30
CA THR A 124 12.85 3.24 -16.52
C THR A 124 11.96 2.98 -17.73
N ALA A 125 10.96 2.10 -17.60
CA ALA A 125 10.02 1.80 -18.68
C ALA A 125 9.27 3.05 -19.14
N ILE A 126 8.80 3.89 -18.21
CA ILE A 126 8.07 5.11 -18.57
C ILE A 126 8.95 6.11 -19.30
N PHE A 127 10.21 6.25 -18.88
CA PHE A 127 11.15 7.18 -19.50
C PHE A 127 11.45 6.77 -20.94
N ILE A 128 11.67 5.47 -21.17
CA ILE A 128 11.87 4.93 -22.53
C ILE A 128 10.65 5.19 -23.41
N VAL A 129 9.44 4.89 -22.91
CA VAL A 129 8.20 5.11 -23.67
C VAL A 129 8.03 6.58 -24.01
N LEU A 130 8.20 7.48 -23.04
CA LEU A 130 8.00 8.91 -23.23
C LEU A 130 9.08 9.57 -24.09
N SER A 131 10.34 9.08 -24.03
CA SER A 131 11.41 9.55 -24.90
C SER A 131 11.20 9.15 -26.36
N GLY A 132 10.49 8.06 -26.62
CA GLY A 132 10.16 7.59 -27.98
C GLY A 132 8.84 8.14 -28.53
N MET A 133 8.05 8.84 -27.71
CA MET A 133 6.80 9.45 -28.19
C MET A 133 7.10 10.73 -28.96
N PRO A 134 6.46 10.95 -30.12
CA PRO A 134 6.57 12.21 -30.84
C PRO A 134 6.17 13.36 -29.92
N ALA A 135 7.04 14.35 -29.77
CA ALA A 135 6.72 15.58 -29.06
C ALA A 135 5.45 16.17 -29.70
N GLY A 136 4.32 16.06 -29.00
CA GLY A 136 3.11 16.77 -29.42
C GLY A 136 3.44 18.26 -29.55
N GLY A 137 2.72 18.99 -30.40
CA GLY A 137 2.94 20.44 -30.57
C GLY A 137 2.77 21.27 -29.28
N GLN A 138 2.38 20.61 -28.18
CA GLN A 138 2.25 21.17 -26.84
C GLN A 138 3.55 20.89 -26.09
N GLY A 139 4.37 21.93 -25.86
CA GLY A 139 5.75 21.80 -25.39
C GLY A 139 5.96 20.99 -24.08
N PRO A 140 7.22 20.73 -23.70
CA PRO A 140 7.61 19.75 -22.68
C PRO A 140 6.95 19.96 -21.30
N LEU A 141 6.72 21.22 -20.92
CA LEU A 141 6.03 21.59 -19.68
C LEU A 141 4.55 21.18 -19.68
N VAL A 142 3.87 21.27 -20.82
CA VAL A 142 2.47 20.85 -20.95
C VAL A 142 2.37 19.34 -20.84
N THR A 143 3.26 18.61 -21.51
CA THR A 143 3.38 17.15 -21.40
C THR A 143 3.55 16.70 -19.96
N GLY A 144 4.51 17.27 -19.24
CA GLY A 144 4.73 16.99 -17.82
C GLY A 144 3.52 17.35 -16.95
N GLY A 145 2.90 18.50 -17.19
CA GLY A 145 1.71 18.96 -16.46
C GLY A 145 0.49 18.05 -16.62
N VAL A 146 0.24 17.54 -17.83
CA VAL A 146 -0.88 16.63 -18.12
C VAL A 146 -0.67 15.27 -17.47
N ILE A 147 0.57 14.75 -17.51
CA ILE A 147 0.95 13.53 -16.81
C ILE A 147 0.80 13.70 -15.30
N LEU A 148 1.26 14.83 -14.74
CA LEU A 148 1.09 15.14 -13.33
C LEU A 148 -0.39 15.20 -12.94
N ALA A 149 -1.22 15.85 -13.76
CA ALA A 149 -2.66 15.95 -13.54
C ALA A 149 -3.32 14.56 -13.53
N GLY A 150 -2.93 13.66 -14.43
CA GLY A 150 -3.38 12.27 -14.44
C GLY A 150 -2.98 11.50 -13.18
N GLY A 151 -1.74 11.69 -12.71
CA GLY A 151 -1.26 11.10 -11.45
C GLY A 151 -2.01 11.63 -10.22
N VAL A 152 -2.24 12.94 -10.14
CA VAL A 152 -3.01 13.59 -9.07
C VAL A 152 -4.47 13.14 -9.10
N PHE A 153 -5.07 13.02 -10.28
CA PHE A 153 -6.42 12.47 -10.44
C PHE A 153 -6.51 11.06 -9.88
N GLN A 154 -5.57 10.18 -10.25
CA GLN A 154 -5.53 8.82 -9.72
C GLN A 154 -5.33 8.78 -8.20
N MET A 155 -4.45 9.64 -7.68
CA MET A 155 -4.23 9.78 -6.25
C MET A 155 -5.51 10.21 -5.52
N GLY A 156 -6.26 11.16 -6.08
CA GLY A 156 -7.56 11.60 -5.55
C GLY A 156 -8.60 10.48 -5.57
N LEU A 157 -8.69 9.73 -6.66
CA LEU A 157 -9.59 8.58 -6.79
C LEU A 157 -9.30 7.51 -5.72
N VAL A 158 -8.02 7.21 -5.53
CA VAL A 158 -7.54 6.30 -4.48
C VAL A 158 -7.78 6.85 -3.07
N ALA A 159 -7.59 8.14 -2.84
CA ALA A 159 -7.84 8.76 -1.55
C ALA A 159 -9.32 8.68 -1.17
N LEU A 160 -10.20 8.97 -2.14
CA LEU A 160 -11.65 9.06 -1.93
C LEU A 160 -12.33 7.69 -1.87
N LEU A 161 -12.06 6.82 -2.83
CA LEU A 161 -12.71 5.51 -2.93
C LEU A 161 -11.90 4.37 -2.31
N GLY A 162 -10.61 4.58 -2.02
CA GLY A 162 -9.77 3.58 -1.37
C GLY A 162 -10.34 3.01 -0.06
N PRO A 163 -10.95 3.82 0.84
CA PRO A 163 -11.58 3.32 2.05
C PRO A 163 -12.77 2.37 1.82
N LEU A 164 -13.40 2.40 0.64
CA LEU A 164 -14.54 1.54 0.30
C LEU A 164 -14.12 0.10 0.01
N PHE A 165 -12.82 -0.16 -0.18
CA PHE A 165 -12.31 -1.48 -0.54
C PHE A 165 -11.73 -2.24 0.67
N PRO A 166 -11.97 -3.55 0.77
CA PRO A 166 -11.58 -4.35 1.92
C PRO A 166 -10.06 -4.37 2.14
N ARG A 167 -9.66 -4.38 3.42
CA ARG A 167 -8.25 -4.44 3.86
C ARG A 167 -7.64 -5.81 3.51
N THR A 168 -6.32 -5.86 3.34
CA THR A 168 -5.58 -7.11 3.07
C THR A 168 -5.84 -8.16 4.16
N ALA A 169 -5.80 -9.45 3.78
CA ALA A 169 -6.09 -10.56 4.69
C ALA A 169 -5.20 -10.56 5.95
N GLU A 170 -3.94 -10.12 5.85
CA GLU A 170 -3.03 -9.95 6.98
C GLU A 170 -3.51 -8.89 7.98
N ARG A 171 -3.99 -7.74 7.47
CA ARG A 171 -4.56 -6.67 8.32
C ARG A 171 -5.82 -7.12 9.02
N VAL A 172 -6.66 -7.90 8.33
CA VAL A 172 -7.88 -8.47 8.92
C VAL A 172 -7.51 -9.44 10.04
N ALA A 173 -6.56 -10.35 9.81
CA ALA A 173 -6.13 -11.31 10.83
C ALA A 173 -5.54 -10.62 12.06
N VAL A 174 -4.70 -9.59 11.89
CA VAL A 174 -4.19 -8.81 13.02
C VAL A 174 -5.33 -8.05 13.71
N ALA A 175 -6.27 -7.45 12.99
CA ALA A 175 -7.42 -6.79 13.60
C ALA A 175 -8.29 -7.75 14.43
N GLU A 176 -8.48 -8.98 13.98
CA GLU A 176 -9.23 -10.02 14.69
C GLU A 176 -8.57 -10.42 16.01
N THR A 177 -7.22 -10.43 16.08
CA THR A 177 -6.51 -10.68 17.36
C THR A 177 -6.81 -9.60 18.39
N TYR A 178 -6.74 -8.32 18.01
CA TYR A 178 -7.10 -7.21 18.88
C TYR A 178 -8.59 -7.22 19.25
N ALA A 179 -9.48 -7.58 18.32
CA ALA A 179 -10.91 -7.71 18.59
C ALA A 179 -11.21 -8.86 19.58
N SER A 180 -10.48 -9.97 19.49
CA SER A 180 -10.55 -11.07 20.47
C SER A 180 -10.08 -10.61 21.86
N LEU A 181 -8.93 -9.93 21.96
CA LEU A 181 -8.46 -9.36 23.24
C LEU A 181 -9.46 -8.38 23.85
N ALA A 182 -10.05 -7.49 23.04
CA ALA A 182 -11.05 -6.55 23.52
C ALA A 182 -12.33 -7.25 24.01
N ARG A 183 -12.74 -8.34 23.35
CA ARG A 183 -13.85 -9.19 23.83
C ARG A 183 -13.50 -9.86 25.15
N TYR A 184 -12.30 -10.41 25.27
CA TYR A 184 -11.81 -11.02 26.50
C TYR A 184 -11.81 -10.04 27.68
N LEU A 185 -11.25 -8.83 27.49
CA LEU A 185 -11.25 -7.78 28.51
C LEU A 185 -12.66 -7.37 28.94
N ARG A 186 -13.59 -7.22 27.99
CA ARG A 186 -15.00 -6.93 28.30
C ARG A 186 -15.67 -8.05 29.07
N ASN A 187 -15.36 -9.31 28.76
CA ASN A 187 -15.90 -10.45 29.49
C ASN A 187 -15.33 -10.51 30.91
N LEU A 188 -14.01 -10.36 31.06
CA LEU A 188 -13.34 -10.30 32.36
C LEU A 188 -13.93 -9.21 33.26
N ALA A 189 -14.19 -8.01 32.71
CA ALA A 189 -14.80 -6.92 33.46
C ALA A 189 -16.25 -7.21 33.89
N ARG A 190 -16.99 -8.04 33.14
CA ARG A 190 -18.40 -8.37 33.43
C ARG A 190 -18.57 -9.58 34.34
N SER A 191 -17.83 -10.66 34.09
CA SER A 191 -17.94 -11.91 34.84
C SER A 191 -17.05 -11.93 36.07
N GLY A 192 -15.97 -11.14 36.10
CA GLY A 192 -14.94 -11.21 37.13
C GLY A 192 -14.16 -12.53 37.10
N GLU A 193 -14.25 -13.30 36.02
CA GLU A 193 -13.61 -14.60 35.88
C GLU A 193 -12.37 -14.51 34.99
N VAL A 194 -11.23 -14.96 35.52
CA VAL A 194 -9.96 -14.94 34.77
C VAL A 194 -9.76 -16.28 34.08
N ASP A 195 -10.15 -16.34 32.81
CA ASP A 195 -9.87 -17.47 31.93
C ASP A 195 -8.65 -17.24 31.02
N VAL A 196 -8.22 -18.25 30.28
CA VAL A 196 -7.12 -18.16 29.31
C VAL A 196 -7.61 -17.47 28.02
N PRO A 197 -6.98 -16.38 27.55
CA PRO A 197 -7.36 -15.74 26.30
C PRO A 197 -7.22 -16.70 25.10
N GLU A 198 -8.19 -16.66 24.17
CA GLU A 198 -8.25 -17.53 22.99
C GLU A 198 -6.95 -17.53 22.17
N ALA A 199 -6.48 -18.72 21.81
CA ALA A 199 -5.24 -18.91 21.04
C ALA A 199 -5.43 -18.91 19.52
N LEU A 200 -6.65 -19.18 19.05
CA LEU A 200 -6.94 -19.39 17.64
C LEU A 200 -6.64 -18.13 16.78
N PRO A 201 -7.12 -16.92 17.14
CA PRO A 201 -6.90 -15.73 16.32
C PRO A 201 -5.41 -15.40 16.16
N PHE A 202 -4.62 -15.65 17.19
CA PHE A 202 -3.18 -15.42 17.18
C PHE A 202 -2.43 -16.40 16.28
N ARG A 203 -2.82 -17.69 16.30
CA ARG A 203 -2.25 -18.71 15.40
C ARG A 203 -2.56 -18.41 13.94
N GLU A 204 -3.79 -18.00 13.64
CA GLU A 204 -4.22 -17.64 12.29
C GLU A 204 -3.49 -16.37 11.79
N ALA A 205 -3.33 -15.36 12.64
CA ALA A 205 -2.56 -14.16 12.30
C ALA A 205 -1.07 -14.49 12.03
N HIS A 206 -0.46 -15.37 12.82
CA HIS A 206 0.90 -15.85 12.57
C HIS A 206 1.01 -16.63 11.26
N ALA A 207 0.08 -17.54 10.99
CA ALA A 207 0.08 -18.31 9.75
C ALA A 207 0.00 -17.39 8.52
N ARG A 208 -0.96 -16.45 8.52
CA ARG A 208 -1.16 -15.47 7.45
C ARG A 208 0.05 -14.56 7.26
N LEU A 209 0.66 -14.07 8.35
CA LEU A 209 1.87 -13.27 8.26
C LEU A 209 3.06 -14.11 7.76
N ASN A 210 3.23 -15.35 8.23
CA ASN A 210 4.32 -16.23 7.79
C ASN A 210 4.23 -16.60 6.30
N GLU A 211 3.03 -16.79 5.77
CA GLU A 211 2.79 -16.96 4.34
C GLU A 211 3.20 -15.71 3.52
N GLY A 212 2.94 -14.52 4.06
CA GLY A 212 3.34 -13.23 3.46
C GLY A 212 4.86 -13.07 3.33
N LEU A 213 5.64 -13.48 4.33
CA LEU A 213 7.11 -13.36 4.31
C LEU A 213 7.82 -14.17 3.25
N ALA A 214 7.27 -15.32 2.89
CA ALA A 214 7.86 -16.14 1.84
C ALA A 214 7.84 -15.43 0.48
N HIS A 215 7.12 -14.31 0.36
CA HIS A 215 6.85 -13.69 -0.92
C HIS A 215 6.96 -12.16 -0.97
N ASP A 216 6.92 -11.43 0.14
CA ASP A 216 7.12 -9.98 0.16
C ASP A 216 7.63 -9.47 1.52
N ALA A 217 8.77 -8.81 1.53
CA ALA A 217 9.36 -8.17 2.72
C ALA A 217 9.02 -6.68 2.75
N SER A 218 7.72 -6.36 2.61
CA SER A 218 7.25 -4.97 2.64
C SER A 218 7.39 -4.36 4.04
N GLU A 219 7.59 -3.04 4.10
CA GLU A 219 7.61 -2.24 5.34
C GLU A 219 6.32 -2.44 6.16
N GLU A 220 5.18 -2.67 5.49
CA GLU A 220 3.88 -2.97 6.13
C GLU A 220 3.92 -4.29 6.91
N HIS A 221 4.62 -5.30 6.40
CA HIS A 221 4.78 -6.60 7.05
C HIS A 221 5.47 -6.48 8.41
N GLY A 222 6.51 -5.64 8.46
CA GLY A 222 7.24 -5.33 9.68
C GLY A 222 6.34 -4.66 10.73
N GLN A 223 5.49 -3.72 10.31
CA GLN A 223 4.53 -3.04 11.17
C GLN A 223 3.47 -4.00 11.72
N LEU A 224 2.91 -4.88 10.88
CA LEU A 224 1.91 -5.86 11.30
C LEU A 224 2.48 -6.90 12.28
N ARG A 225 3.70 -7.38 12.05
CA ARG A 225 4.41 -8.23 13.02
C ARG A 225 4.69 -7.52 14.33
N HIS A 226 5.06 -6.25 14.29
CA HIS A 226 5.26 -5.47 15.51
C HIS A 226 3.94 -5.36 16.29
N ALA A 227 2.84 -5.03 15.61
CA ALA A 227 1.51 -4.99 16.20
C ALA A 227 1.07 -6.35 16.78
N LEU A 228 1.36 -7.47 16.09
CA LEU A 228 1.04 -8.80 16.58
C LEU A 228 1.85 -9.15 17.84
N ARG A 229 3.16 -8.82 17.88
CA ARG A 229 3.99 -9.00 19.08
C ARG A 229 3.46 -8.22 20.29
N ILE A 230 2.98 -6.99 20.06
CA ILE A 230 2.33 -6.20 21.12
C ILE A 230 1.07 -6.94 21.61
N ALA A 231 0.23 -7.44 20.69
CA ALA A 231 -0.97 -8.18 21.05
C ALA A 231 -0.64 -9.46 21.86
N GLU A 232 0.42 -10.19 21.51
CA GLU A 232 0.86 -11.37 22.27
C GLU A 232 1.35 -10.99 23.68
N THR A 233 2.11 -9.91 23.78
CA THR A 233 2.57 -9.39 25.07
C THR A 233 1.38 -9.04 25.96
N LEU A 234 0.37 -8.35 25.40
CA LEU A 234 -0.88 -8.05 26.09
C LEU A 234 -1.61 -9.33 26.49
N ARG A 235 -1.75 -10.30 25.59
CA ARG A 235 -2.41 -11.58 25.86
C ARG A 235 -1.79 -12.31 27.05
N ALA A 236 -0.47 -12.29 27.18
CA ALA A 236 0.23 -12.91 28.29
C ALA A 236 0.09 -12.11 29.60
N ALA A 237 0.09 -10.77 29.52
CA ALA A 237 0.05 -9.90 30.68
C ALA A 237 -1.35 -9.77 31.32
N ILE A 238 -2.41 -9.71 30.50
CA ILE A 238 -3.76 -9.38 30.97
C ILE A 238 -4.27 -10.32 32.08
N PRO A 239 -4.13 -11.66 32.03
CA PRO A 239 -4.64 -12.53 33.10
C PRO A 239 -4.00 -12.25 34.46
N GLY A 240 -2.70 -11.89 34.48
CA GLY A 240 -1.99 -11.50 35.69
C GLY A 240 -2.56 -10.20 36.30
N PHE A 241 -2.76 -9.19 35.46
CA PHE A 241 -3.42 -7.94 35.86
C PHE A 241 -4.88 -8.16 36.27
N GLY A 242 -5.61 -9.05 35.61
CA GLY A 242 -6.98 -9.40 35.96
C GLY A 242 -7.07 -10.00 37.36
N ARG A 243 -6.19 -10.96 37.69
CA ARG A 243 -6.14 -11.57 39.04
C ARG A 243 -5.76 -10.57 40.11
N SER A 244 -4.77 -9.71 39.87
CA SER A 244 -4.37 -8.71 40.86
C SER A 244 -5.48 -7.69 41.08
N TYR A 245 -6.14 -7.24 40.01
CA TYR A 245 -7.27 -6.31 40.09
C TYR A 245 -8.45 -6.89 40.88
N LEU A 246 -8.85 -8.13 40.57
CA LEU A 246 -9.96 -8.79 41.28
C LEU A 246 -9.65 -9.05 42.75
N ARG A 247 -8.40 -9.41 43.08
CA ARG A 247 -7.98 -9.56 44.47
C ARG A 247 -8.08 -8.25 45.24
N VAL A 248 -7.55 -7.16 44.69
CA VAL A 248 -7.63 -5.83 45.32
C VAL A 248 -9.08 -5.36 45.42
N SER A 249 -9.90 -5.62 44.40
CA SER A 249 -11.33 -5.29 44.43
C SER A 249 -12.13 -6.11 45.44
N GLY A 250 -11.73 -7.36 45.70
CA GLY A 250 -12.34 -8.20 46.73
C GLY A 250 -11.91 -7.79 48.14
N GLU A 251 -10.66 -7.35 48.32
CA GLU A 251 -10.13 -6.87 49.60
C GLU A 251 -10.65 -5.45 49.95
N ASN A 252 -10.89 -4.57 48.97
CA ASN A 252 -11.38 -3.22 49.22
C ASN A 252 -12.29 -2.67 48.07
N PRO A 253 -13.60 -2.96 48.11
CA PRO A 253 -14.53 -2.65 47.02
C PRO A 253 -14.73 -1.13 46.77
N GLU A 254 -14.50 -0.29 47.79
CA GLU A 254 -14.61 1.17 47.64
C GLU A 254 -13.41 1.77 46.89
N ALA A 255 -12.22 1.20 47.05
CA ALA A 255 -11.03 1.63 46.32
C ALA A 255 -11.14 1.29 44.82
N ALA A 256 -11.69 0.11 44.50
CA ALA A 256 -11.92 -0.31 43.11
C ALA A 256 -12.94 0.60 42.39
N ARG A 257 -14.04 1.00 43.06
CA ARG A 257 -15.01 1.95 42.50
C ARG A 257 -14.39 3.33 42.21
N ARG A 258 -13.49 3.80 43.09
CA ARG A 258 -12.79 5.09 42.92
C ARG A 258 -11.89 5.11 41.68
N VAL A 259 -11.18 4.01 41.40
CA VAL A 259 -10.32 3.87 40.21
C VAL A 259 -11.14 3.79 38.93
N LEU A 260 -12.28 3.10 38.95
CA LEU A 260 -13.17 3.02 37.78
C LEU A 260 -13.77 4.39 37.43
N SER A 261 -14.18 5.19 38.42
CA SER A 261 -14.67 6.54 38.16
C SER A 261 -13.60 7.47 37.55
N THR A 262 -12.30 7.22 37.77
CA THR A 262 -11.23 8.00 37.15
C THR A 262 -10.91 7.59 35.71
N LEU A 263 -11.41 6.43 35.26
CA LEU A 263 -11.21 5.92 33.90
C LEU A 263 -12.39 6.22 32.96
N GLU A 264 -13.53 6.61 33.52
CA GLU A 264 -14.73 7.00 32.76
C GLU A 264 -14.78 8.50 32.42
N ASP A 265 -13.92 9.33 33.07
CA ASP A 265 -13.64 10.73 32.73
C ASP A 265 -12.49 10.86 31.70
#